data_AF-A0A1X7G9M8-F1
#
_entry.id   AF-A0A1X7G9M8-F1
#
_cell.length_a   1.000
_cell.length_b   1.000
_cell.length_c   1.000
_cell.angle_alpha   90.00
_cell.angle_beta   90.00
_cell.angle_gamma   90.00
#
_symmetry.space_group_name_H-M   'P 1'
#
loop_
_entity.id
_entity.type
_entity.pdbx_description
1 polymer ?
#
loop_
_entity_poly.entity_id
_entity_poly.type
_entity_poly.pdbx_seq_one_letter_code
_entity_poly.pdbx_strand_id
1 'polypeptide(L)'
;MPNPAESHPQNDFMNAARKERKRVEIYLVNGIRLTGCIESFDQYLVMLRTPVGLQGIYKRAISTIQLDTGTRPGPRGPRPGGHGDRHGPREGGGPGREPREPREPRDAYGSHGPSSSSERSNDAPVVVTRRRRPFSTVPHNDTGSHSSGGYNNNNNNDE
;
A
#
# COMPACT_ATOMS: atom_id res chain seq x y z
N MET A 1 -43.91 -5.15 9.06
CA MET A 1 -43.18 -5.75 7.91
C MET A 1 -41.81 -5.09 7.84
N PRO A 2 -40.68 -5.83 7.95
CA PRO A 2 -39.39 -5.23 7.66
C PRO A 2 -39.39 -4.79 6.20
N ASN A 3 -39.04 -3.54 5.95
CA ASN A 3 -38.89 -3.00 4.60
C ASN A 3 -37.84 -3.86 3.88
N PRO A 4 -38.13 -4.48 2.71
CA PRO A 4 -37.11 -5.21 1.97
C PRO A 4 -36.05 -4.19 1.58
N ALA A 5 -34.94 -4.20 2.33
CA ALA A 5 -33.87 -3.24 2.18
C ALA A 5 -33.48 -3.18 0.71
N GLU A 6 -33.65 -2.01 0.10
CA GLU A 6 -33.11 -1.75 -1.23
C GLU A 6 -31.67 -2.24 -1.26
N SER A 7 -31.37 -3.16 -2.16
CA SER A 7 -30.02 -3.70 -2.31
C SER A 7 -29.09 -2.52 -2.55
N HIS A 8 -28.18 -2.26 -1.61
CA HIS A 8 -27.18 -1.21 -1.76
C HIS A 8 -25.92 -1.88 -2.29
N PRO A 9 -25.62 -1.81 -3.60
CA PRO A 9 -24.61 -2.67 -4.21
C PRO A 9 -23.21 -2.53 -3.58
N GLN A 10 -22.91 -1.34 -3.05
CA GLN A 10 -21.70 -1.12 -2.25
C GLN A 10 -21.70 -1.96 -0.97
N ASN A 11 -22.78 -1.94 -0.18
CA ASN A 11 -22.86 -2.71 1.06
C ASN A 11 -22.82 -4.20 0.76
N ASP A 12 -23.47 -4.65 -0.30
CA ASP A 12 -23.49 -6.05 -0.70
C ASP A 12 -22.09 -6.54 -1.08
N PHE A 13 -21.37 -5.78 -1.91
CA PHE A 13 -19.98 -6.07 -2.26
C PHE A 13 -19.07 -6.12 -1.02
N MET A 14 -19.12 -5.09 -0.17
CA MET A 14 -18.27 -4.98 1.01
C MET A 14 -18.58 -6.08 2.03
N ASN A 15 -19.86 -6.42 2.20
CA ASN A 15 -20.28 -7.52 3.09
C ASN A 15 -19.82 -8.87 2.56
N ALA A 16 -19.93 -9.13 1.26
CA ALA A 16 -19.45 -10.37 0.65
C ALA A 16 -17.93 -10.51 0.84
N ALA A 17 -17.17 -9.47 0.51
CA ALA A 17 -15.72 -9.45 0.68
C ALA A 17 -15.30 -9.66 2.15
N ARG A 18 -16.01 -9.01 3.10
CA ARG A 18 -15.78 -9.16 4.55
C ARG A 18 -16.09 -10.59 5.04
N LYS A 19 -17.27 -11.12 4.72
CA LYS A 19 -17.74 -12.44 5.18
C LYS A 19 -16.82 -13.56 4.72
N GLU A 20 -16.41 -13.52 3.46
CA GLU A 20 -15.52 -14.52 2.87
C GLU A 20 -14.03 -14.24 3.15
N ARG A 21 -13.71 -13.17 3.89
CA ARG A 21 -12.34 -12.70 4.15
C ARG A 21 -11.50 -12.57 2.87
N LYS A 22 -12.15 -12.20 1.75
CA LYS A 22 -11.47 -12.02 0.47
C LYS A 22 -10.43 -10.90 0.59
N ARG A 23 -9.27 -11.14 -0.03
CA ARG A 23 -8.24 -10.12 -0.15
C ARG A 23 -8.70 -9.06 -1.15
N VAL A 24 -8.50 -7.80 -0.81
CA VAL A 24 -8.87 -6.63 -1.61
C VAL A 24 -7.66 -5.73 -1.80
N GLU A 25 -7.68 -5.00 -2.90
CA GLU A 25 -6.81 -3.86 -3.15
C GLU A 25 -7.65 -2.59 -3.11
N ILE A 26 -7.24 -1.66 -2.25
CA ILE A 26 -7.84 -0.34 -2.09
C ILE A 26 -6.88 0.69 -2.67
N TYR A 27 -7.32 1.39 -3.70
CA TYR A 27 -6.59 2.49 -4.32
C TYR A 27 -7.09 3.78 -3.71
N LEU A 28 -6.15 4.58 -3.20
CA LEU A 28 -6.42 5.90 -2.68
C LEU A 28 -6.36 6.94 -3.80
N VAL A 29 -7.05 8.05 -3.62
CA VAL A 29 -7.07 9.17 -4.59
C VAL A 29 -5.68 9.72 -4.91
N ASN A 30 -4.73 9.60 -4.00
CA ASN A 30 -3.32 10.00 -4.19
C ASN A 30 -2.47 8.94 -4.91
N GLY A 31 -3.08 7.83 -5.35
CA GLY A 31 -2.40 6.74 -6.05
C GLY A 31 -1.75 5.68 -5.15
N ILE A 32 -1.79 5.82 -3.82
CA ILE A 32 -1.31 4.77 -2.91
C ILE A 32 -2.24 3.56 -2.99
N ARG A 33 -1.67 2.36 -3.03
CA ARG A 33 -2.41 1.09 -3.00
C ARG A 33 -2.21 0.39 -1.66
N LEU A 34 -3.31 0.05 -1.01
CA LEU A 34 -3.37 -0.74 0.22
C LEU A 34 -3.93 -2.12 -0.10
N THR A 35 -3.34 -3.17 0.47
CA THR A 35 -3.79 -4.54 0.26
C THR A 35 -4.07 -5.22 1.59
N GLY A 36 -5.21 -5.89 1.71
CA GLY A 36 -5.62 -6.55 2.95
C GLY A 36 -6.99 -7.21 2.84
N CYS A 37 -7.60 -7.53 3.98
CA CYS A 37 -8.97 -8.04 4.05
C CYS A 37 -9.84 -7.02 4.79
N ILE A 38 -11.09 -6.84 4.37
CA ILE A 38 -12.03 -5.94 5.05
C ILE A 38 -12.45 -6.59 6.38
N GLU A 39 -12.17 -5.92 7.49
CA GLU A 39 -12.60 -6.36 8.82
C GLU A 39 -14.03 -5.87 9.13
N SER A 40 -14.29 -4.59 8.86
CA SER A 40 -15.59 -3.95 9.04
C SER A 40 -15.69 -2.67 8.22
N PHE A 41 -16.88 -2.12 8.07
CA PHE A 41 -17.12 -0.83 7.40
C PHE A 41 -18.42 -0.22 7.92
N ASP A 42 -18.54 1.09 7.76
CA ASP A 42 -19.76 1.85 8.02
C ASP A 42 -20.05 2.80 6.85
N GLN A 43 -20.84 3.85 7.10
CA GLN A 43 -21.17 4.87 6.11
C GLN A 43 -19.93 5.61 5.56
N TYR A 44 -18.90 5.85 6.38
CA TYR A 44 -17.76 6.74 6.09
C TYR A 44 -16.39 6.06 6.11
N LEU A 45 -16.23 4.94 6.83
CA LEU A 45 -14.97 4.27 7.10
C LEU A 45 -14.98 2.82 6.61
N VAL A 46 -13.79 2.34 6.24
CA VAL A 46 -13.48 0.94 5.99
C VAL A 46 -12.30 0.55 6.87
N MET A 47 -12.47 -0.50 7.67
CA MET A 47 -11.42 -1.08 8.49
C MET A 47 -10.72 -2.18 7.69
N LEU A 48 -9.48 -1.94 7.28
CA LEU A 48 -8.67 -2.88 6.51
C LEU A 48 -7.66 -3.58 7.42
N ARG A 49 -7.72 -4.91 7.45
CA ARG A 49 -6.72 -5.75 8.11
C ARG A 49 -5.58 -6.05 7.14
N THR A 50 -4.39 -5.60 7.51
CA THR A 50 -3.13 -5.80 6.78
C THR A 50 -2.17 -6.64 7.63
N PRO A 51 -1.05 -7.13 7.08
CA PRO A 51 -0.01 -7.80 7.88
C PRO A 51 0.55 -6.93 9.01
N VAL A 52 0.56 -5.61 8.82
CA VAL A 52 1.05 -4.62 9.81
C VAL A 52 0.03 -4.38 10.92
N GLY A 53 -1.24 -4.74 10.70
CA GLY A 53 -2.32 -4.57 11.67
C GLY A 53 -3.59 -4.02 11.04
N LEU A 54 -4.46 -3.48 11.90
CA LEU A 54 -5.75 -2.93 11.50
C LEU A 54 -5.64 -1.42 11.24
N GLN A 55 -6.10 -0.98 10.07
CA GLN A 55 -6.05 0.42 9.64
C GLN A 55 -7.46 0.90 9.26
N GLY A 56 -7.83 2.10 9.70
CA GLY A 56 -9.08 2.76 9.28
C GLY A 56 -8.83 3.66 8.08
N ILE A 57 -9.66 3.53 7.05
CA ILE A 57 -9.55 4.29 5.80
C ILE A 57 -10.87 5.02 5.57
N TYR A 58 -10.82 6.35 5.45
CA TYR A 58 -12.00 7.15 5.09
C TYR A 58 -12.35 6.94 3.63
N LYS A 59 -13.64 6.68 3.34
CA LYS A 59 -14.14 6.48 1.97
C LYS A 59 -13.85 7.65 1.04
N ARG A 60 -13.79 8.88 1.58
CA ARG A 60 -13.42 10.09 0.80
C ARG A 60 -12.01 10.01 0.20
N ALA A 61 -11.12 9.25 0.82
CA ALA A 61 -9.76 9.05 0.33
C ALA A 61 -9.65 7.87 -0.65
N ILE A 62 -10.71 7.08 -0.85
CA ILE A 62 -10.71 5.89 -1.68
C ILE A 62 -11.17 6.24 -3.09
N SER A 63 -10.37 5.91 -4.10
CA SER A 63 -10.79 5.98 -5.50
C SER A 63 -11.45 4.67 -5.94
N THR A 64 -10.86 3.53 -5.58
CA THR A 64 -11.26 2.21 -6.12
C THR A 64 -11.05 1.11 -5.09
N ILE A 65 -11.95 0.12 -5.07
CA ILE A 65 -11.77 -1.13 -4.33
C ILE A 65 -12.01 -2.28 -5.29
N GLN A 66 -11.06 -3.20 -5.36
CA GLN A 66 -11.18 -4.41 -6.19
C GLN A 66 -10.80 -5.66 -5.39
N LEU A 67 -11.33 -6.80 -5.81
CA LEU A 67 -10.87 -8.09 -5.29
C LEU A 67 -9.46 -8.37 -5.81
N ASP A 68 -8.59 -8.82 -4.91
CA ASP A 68 -7.29 -9.37 -5.29
C ASP A 68 -7.50 -10.83 -5.74
N THR A 69 -7.73 -11.02 -7.04
CA THR A 69 -7.93 -12.36 -7.61
C THR A 69 -6.62 -13.16 -7.74
N GLY A 70 -5.47 -12.61 -7.31
CA GLY A 70 -4.18 -13.30 -7.39
C GLY A 70 -3.67 -13.54 -8.82
N THR A 71 -4.47 -13.22 -9.84
CA THR A 71 -4.06 -13.21 -11.24
C THR A 71 -3.22 -11.97 -11.49
N ARG A 72 -1.96 -12.03 -11.08
CA ARG A 72 -0.91 -11.31 -11.81
C ARG A 72 -1.08 -11.73 -13.27
N PRO A 73 -1.38 -10.83 -14.22
CA PRO A 73 -1.30 -11.18 -15.63
C PRO A 73 0.13 -11.64 -15.83
N GLY A 74 0.33 -12.95 -15.95
CA GLY A 74 1.64 -13.52 -16.23
C GLY A 74 2.17 -12.88 -17.50
N PRO A 75 3.50 -12.79 -17.68
CA PRO A 75 4.05 -12.46 -18.99
C PRO A 75 3.40 -13.41 -19.98
N ARG A 76 2.71 -12.89 -21.00
CA ARG A 76 2.13 -13.70 -22.06
C ARG A 76 3.27 -14.55 -22.62
N GLY A 77 3.28 -15.84 -22.27
CA GLY A 77 4.28 -16.77 -22.77
C GLY A 77 4.25 -16.77 -24.30
N PRO A 78 5.38 -17.04 -24.97
CA PRO A 78 5.43 -17.11 -26.42
C PRO A 78 4.35 -18.06 -26.93
N ARG A 79 3.48 -17.57 -27.82
CA ARG A 79 2.52 -18.40 -28.54
C ARG A 79 3.28 -19.57 -29.18
N PRO A 80 2.79 -20.82 -29.11
CA PRO A 80 3.41 -21.92 -29.82
C PRO A 80 3.34 -21.62 -31.32
N GLY A 81 4.50 -21.33 -31.90
CA GLY A 81 4.67 -21.29 -33.34
C GLY A 81 4.44 -22.69 -33.89
N GLY A 82 3.50 -22.80 -34.82
CA GLY A 82 3.34 -23.99 -35.63
C GLY A 82 4.60 -24.24 -36.44
N HIS A 83 5.17 -25.44 -36.28
CA HIS A 83 6.23 -25.99 -37.09
C HIS A 83 5.98 -27.51 -37.12
N GLY A 84 5.71 -28.15 -38.24
CA GLY A 84 5.66 -27.67 -39.61
C GLY A 84 5.39 -28.83 -40.55
N ASP A 85 5.25 -28.51 -41.83
CA ASP A 85 5.47 -29.47 -42.91
C ASP A 85 6.25 -28.77 -44.02
N ARG A 86 7.45 -29.28 -44.27
CA ARG A 86 8.22 -29.02 -45.48
C ARG A 86 7.46 -29.63 -46.66
N HIS A 87 7.46 -28.98 -47.82
CA HIS A 87 7.90 -29.56 -49.11
C HIS A 87 7.50 -28.67 -50.30
N GLY A 88 8.46 -28.37 -51.18
CA GLY A 88 8.25 -27.90 -52.55
C GLY A 88 9.32 -26.92 -53.04
N PRO A 89 10.16 -27.28 -54.04
CA PRO A 89 10.98 -26.30 -54.76
C PRO A 89 10.13 -25.71 -55.89
N ARG A 90 10.03 -24.38 -55.97
CA ARG A 90 9.50 -23.74 -57.19
C ARG A 90 10.21 -22.42 -57.46
N GLU A 91 10.88 -22.42 -58.60
CA GLU A 91 11.53 -21.30 -59.28
C GLU A 91 10.54 -20.15 -59.55
N GLY A 92 11.06 -18.91 -59.59
CA GLY A 92 10.34 -17.80 -60.23
C GLY A 92 10.69 -16.39 -59.73
N GLY A 93 11.67 -15.75 -60.39
CA GLY A 93 11.60 -14.41 -60.98
C GLY A 93 11.18 -13.15 -60.18
N GLY A 94 12.17 -12.26 -59.94
CA GLY A 94 12.09 -10.79 -60.12
C GLY A 94 11.56 -9.90 -58.97
N PRO A 95 11.74 -8.56 -59.04
CA PRO A 95 13.03 -7.86 -59.03
C PRO A 95 13.13 -6.75 -57.94
N GLY A 96 14.37 -6.27 -57.70
CA GLY A 96 14.70 -4.87 -57.34
C GLY A 96 14.14 -4.28 -56.04
N ARG A 97 14.91 -4.36 -54.94
CA ARG A 97 14.72 -3.46 -53.79
C ARG A 97 15.45 -2.15 -54.04
N GLU A 98 14.71 -1.05 -54.17
CA GLU A 98 15.27 0.31 -54.14
C GLU A 98 15.95 0.58 -52.78
N PRO A 99 17.06 1.33 -52.74
CA PRO A 99 17.65 1.80 -51.49
C PRO A 99 16.77 2.89 -50.89
N ARG A 100 16.33 2.72 -49.64
CA ARG A 100 15.63 3.78 -48.89
C ARG A 100 16.59 4.95 -48.61
N GLU A 101 16.15 6.17 -48.92
CA GLU A 101 16.87 7.40 -48.59
C GLU A 101 17.07 7.57 -47.07
N PRO A 102 18.20 8.15 -46.62
CA PRO A 102 18.39 8.50 -45.21
C PRO A 102 17.45 9.64 -44.81
N ARG A 103 16.70 9.46 -43.71
CA ARG A 103 15.92 10.56 -43.11
C ARG A 103 16.85 11.62 -42.54
N GLU A 104 16.57 12.89 -42.84
CA GLU A 104 17.28 14.04 -42.28
C GLU A 104 17.17 14.13 -40.75
N PRO A 105 18.17 14.69 -40.06
CA PRO A 105 18.12 14.91 -38.61
C PRO A 105 17.16 16.06 -38.30
N ARG A 106 16.17 15.83 -37.44
CA ARG A 106 15.29 16.89 -36.93
C ARG A 106 16.06 17.74 -35.92
N ASP A 107 16.11 19.05 -36.18
CA ASP A 107 16.69 20.04 -35.29
C ASP A 107 16.05 20.03 -33.90
N ALA A 108 16.91 20.14 -32.89
CA ALA A 108 16.54 20.27 -31.49
C ALA A 108 15.93 21.66 -31.24
N TYR A 109 14.67 21.72 -30.83
CA TYR A 109 14.04 22.97 -30.44
C TYR A 109 13.54 22.92 -29.00
N GLY A 110 14.09 23.81 -28.18
CA GLY A 110 13.33 24.47 -27.12
C GLY A 110 13.39 23.86 -25.72
N SER A 111 14.44 24.23 -24.98
CA SER A 111 14.44 24.24 -23.50
C SER A 111 13.49 25.30 -22.98
N HIS A 112 12.44 24.90 -22.25
CA HIS A 112 11.71 25.77 -21.34
C HIS A 112 11.26 24.98 -20.10
N GLY A 113 12.01 25.12 -19.00
CA GLY A 113 11.38 25.21 -17.68
C GLY A 113 10.73 26.60 -17.53
N PRO A 114 9.79 26.81 -16.60
CA PRO A 114 10.19 26.87 -15.19
C PRO A 114 9.09 26.51 -14.17
N SER A 115 9.47 26.69 -12.90
CA SER A 115 8.65 27.06 -11.73
C SER A 115 8.02 25.95 -10.88
N SER A 116 8.72 25.73 -9.76
CA SER A 116 8.23 25.19 -8.51
C SER A 116 7.22 26.14 -7.86
N SER A 117 5.98 25.70 -7.69
CA SER A 117 5.05 26.24 -6.68
C SER A 117 4.65 25.09 -5.76
N SER A 118 5.25 25.05 -4.58
CA SER A 118 4.89 24.14 -3.50
C SER A 118 3.59 24.59 -2.85
N GLU A 119 2.46 24.27 -3.48
CA GLU A 119 1.18 24.24 -2.79
C GLU A 119 1.08 22.92 -2.03
N ARG A 120 1.30 22.97 -0.71
CA ARG A 120 0.89 21.88 0.18
C ARG A 120 -0.63 21.83 0.15
N SER A 121 -1.17 21.00 -0.73
CA SER A 121 -2.58 20.63 -0.76
C SER A 121 -2.95 19.99 0.59
N ASN A 122 -3.93 20.57 1.27
CA ASN A 122 -4.53 20.03 2.50
C ASN A 122 -5.28 18.69 2.28
N ASP A 123 -5.17 18.09 1.09
CA ASP A 123 -5.82 16.85 0.64
C ASP A 123 -4.99 15.58 0.90
N ALA A 124 -3.96 15.66 1.76
CA ALA A 124 -3.25 14.45 2.16
C ALA A 124 -4.21 13.50 2.91
N PRO A 125 -4.40 12.25 2.47
CA PRO A 125 -5.39 11.36 3.06
C PRO A 125 -5.00 11.02 4.51
N VAL A 126 -5.97 11.19 5.41
CA VAL A 126 -5.80 10.92 6.83
C VAL A 126 -5.85 9.41 7.07
N VAL A 127 -4.68 8.80 7.30
CA VAL A 127 -4.57 7.41 7.75
C VAL A 127 -4.40 7.39 9.26
N VAL A 128 -5.37 6.83 9.97
CA VAL A 128 -5.31 6.72 11.43
C VAL A 128 -4.74 5.36 11.83
N THR A 129 -3.47 5.35 12.26
CA THR A 129 -2.85 4.17 12.88
C THR A 129 -2.84 4.33 14.40
N ARG A 130 -3.61 3.52 15.12
CA ARG A 130 -3.55 3.51 16.59
C ARG A 130 -2.28 2.78 17.03
N ARG A 131 -1.21 3.52 17.34
CA ARG A 131 -0.02 2.96 18.00
C ARG A 131 -0.45 2.43 19.38
N ARG A 132 -0.51 1.11 19.54
CA ARG A 132 -0.60 0.51 20.88
C ARG A 132 0.74 0.78 21.56
N ARG A 133 0.71 1.55 22.64
CA ARG A 133 1.89 1.66 23.53
C ARG A 133 2.06 0.27 24.16
N PRO A 134 3.24 -0.38 24.07
CA PRO A 134 3.53 -1.47 24.97
C PRO A 134 3.45 -0.91 26.40
N PHE A 135 2.85 -1.67 27.31
CA PHE A 135 2.74 -1.31 28.71
C PHE A 135 4.12 -0.87 29.23
N SER A 136 4.23 0.38 29.68
CA SER A 136 5.43 0.85 30.36
C SER A 136 5.52 0.15 31.70
N THR A 137 6.59 -0.62 31.90
CA THR A 137 7.11 -0.94 33.23
C THR A 137 7.29 0.38 33.98
N VAL A 138 6.62 0.51 35.12
CA VAL A 138 6.75 1.63 36.05
C VAL A 138 8.23 1.70 36.48
N PRO A 139 8.93 2.84 36.35
CA PRO A 139 10.23 2.99 36.97
C PRO A 139 10.03 3.12 38.49
N HIS A 140 10.52 2.14 39.24
CA HIS A 140 10.62 2.23 40.69
C HIS A 140 11.71 3.27 41.01
N ASN A 141 11.32 4.34 41.70
CA ASN A 141 12.24 5.36 42.17
C ASN A 141 12.68 4.97 43.59
N ASP A 142 13.85 4.33 43.72
CA ASP A 142 14.49 4.08 45.00
C ASP A 142 15.01 5.40 45.58
N THR A 143 14.14 6.10 46.30
CA THR A 143 14.52 7.22 47.18
C THR A 143 14.39 6.77 48.62
N GLY A 144 15.52 6.37 49.23
CA GLY A 144 15.56 5.85 50.59
C GLY A 144 16.95 5.85 51.21
N SER A 145 17.68 6.96 51.15
CA SER A 145 18.85 7.19 52.02
C SER A 145 18.61 8.42 52.88
N HIS A 146 17.92 8.24 54.00
CA HIS A 146 17.90 9.20 55.09
C HIS A 146 18.65 8.62 56.29
N SER A 147 19.67 9.39 56.66
CA SER A 147 20.52 9.30 57.82
C SER A 147 19.71 9.29 59.12
N SER A 148 19.96 8.28 59.96
CA SER A 148 19.64 8.33 61.39
C SER A 148 20.53 7.35 62.13
N GLY A 149 21.35 7.84 63.06
CA GLY A 149 22.12 6.97 63.95
C GLY A 149 23.45 7.54 64.42
N GLY A 150 23.44 8.76 64.96
CA GLY A 150 24.51 9.20 65.84
C GLY A 150 24.28 8.61 67.23
N TYR A 151 25.11 7.65 67.64
CA TYR A 151 25.45 7.43 69.04
C TYR A 151 26.95 7.20 69.12
N ASN A 152 27.60 8.26 69.62
CA ASN A 152 28.99 8.34 69.98
C ASN A 152 29.17 7.60 71.32
N ASN A 153 30.03 6.58 71.37
CA ASN A 153 30.46 6.01 72.65
C ASN A 153 31.97 5.75 72.60
N ASN A 154 32.72 6.83 72.84
CA ASN A 154 34.11 6.76 73.28
C ASN A 154 34.11 6.29 74.73
N ASN A 155 34.69 5.13 75.00
CA ASN A 155 35.15 4.80 76.34
C ASN A 155 36.45 3.97 76.24
N ASN A 156 37.54 4.70 75.97
CA ASN A 156 38.88 4.31 76.35
C ASN A 156 39.33 5.33 77.40
N ASN A 157 39.51 4.90 78.64
CA ASN A 157 40.83 4.92 79.28
C ASN A 157 40.74 4.33 80.68
N ASP A 158 41.70 3.45 80.96
CA ASP A 158 42.22 3.10 82.26
C ASP A 158 42.55 4.35 83.08
N GLU A 159 42.08 4.42 84.34
CA GLU A 159 42.86 4.51 85.61
C GLU A 159 41.93 4.74 86.82
#